data_AF-A0A395NLJ8-F1
#
_entry.id   AF-A0A395NLJ8-F1
#
_cell.length_a   1.000
_cell.length_b   1.000
_cell.length_c   1.000
_cell.angle_alpha   90.00
_cell.angle_beta   90.00
_cell.angle_gamma   90.00
#
_symmetry.space_group_name_H-M   'P 1'
#
loop_
_entity.id
_entity.type
_entity.pdbx_description
1 polymer ?
#
loop_
_entity_poly.entity_id
_entity_poly.type
_entity_poly.pdbx_seq_one_letter_code
_entity_poly.pdbx_strand_id
1 'polypeptide(L)'
;MKLSSAVAFSLVSLPGAMAWGGLGHITTAYIASHFVSNSTEAYLKQLLRNNEPDYMAKVASWADSIRYTKWGRFTSNFHFIDAHDSPPESCNVDFERDCKETGCVITALANYTEQSLDPSLPAWRRAQAAKFVIHFVGDLHQPLHNEDVARGGNGIHVLWNGREYNLHHVWDSSIAEKWLGARGKPYPLAEKWSRDLTEKINNGIYAGEKDDWLSDLDFKSPEATALAWSRECNALVCQYVFPEGPKAIAGQELSGEYYEKAAPVLEKQVARAGYRMAAWLDRIVEEYQKREANYTGEWPTEEGEPVDELMEEPMGEL
;
A
#
# COMPACT_ATOMS: atom_id res chain seq x y z
N MET A 1 6.44 -15.46 -58.65
CA MET A 1 5.46 -14.64 -57.90
C MET A 1 4.45 -15.63 -57.32
N LYS A 2 4.22 -15.80 -56.01
CA LYS A 2 4.40 -14.95 -54.83
C LYS A 2 4.76 -15.87 -53.65
N LEU A 3 5.77 -15.52 -52.86
CA LEU A 3 6.03 -16.13 -51.55
C LEU A 3 5.20 -15.33 -50.54
N SER A 4 4.19 -15.96 -49.95
CA SER A 4 3.39 -15.35 -48.88
C SER A 4 4.11 -15.62 -47.55
N SER A 5 4.77 -14.59 -47.02
CA SER A 5 5.31 -14.62 -45.66
C SER A 5 4.17 -14.51 -44.66
N ALA A 6 3.89 -15.59 -43.94
CA ALA A 6 3.03 -15.55 -42.77
C ALA A 6 3.87 -15.01 -41.59
N VAL A 7 3.60 -13.77 -41.19
CA VAL A 7 4.15 -13.18 -39.97
C VAL A 7 3.31 -13.70 -38.80
N ALA A 8 3.88 -14.61 -38.01
CA ALA A 8 3.29 -15.02 -36.75
C ALA A 8 3.47 -13.89 -35.73
N PHE A 9 2.37 -13.22 -35.37
CA PHE A 9 2.34 -12.33 -34.21
C PHE A 9 2.34 -13.20 -32.95
N SER A 10 3.51 -13.37 -32.36
CA SER A 10 3.64 -13.88 -30.99
C SER A 10 3.08 -12.81 -30.05
N LEU A 11 1.86 -13.02 -29.55
CA LEU A 11 1.31 -12.29 -28.40
C LEU A 11 2.20 -12.62 -27.19
N VAL A 12 3.17 -11.74 -26.91
CA VAL A 12 3.90 -11.75 -25.65
C VAL A 12 2.97 -11.12 -24.62
N SER A 13 2.21 -11.96 -23.91
CA SER A 13 1.57 -11.56 -22.66
C SER A 13 2.68 -11.14 -21.69
N LEU A 14 2.81 -9.84 -21.46
CA LEU A 14 3.64 -9.33 -20.37
C LEU A 14 2.97 -9.77 -19.06
N PRO A 15 3.69 -10.40 -18.11
CA PRO A 15 3.15 -10.57 -16.76
C PRO A 15 2.96 -9.19 -16.16
N GLY A 16 1.71 -8.83 -15.83
CA GLY A 16 1.42 -7.67 -15.00
C GLY A 16 2.15 -7.84 -13.67
N ALA A 17 3.14 -7.00 -13.43
CA ALA A 17 3.93 -7.05 -12.21
C ALA A 17 3.16 -6.36 -11.08
N MET A 18 3.10 -7.04 -9.93
CA MET A 18 2.26 -6.67 -8.79
C MET A 18 3.03 -7.01 -7.50
N ALA A 19 3.72 -6.06 -6.88
CA ALA A 19 3.97 -6.04 -5.44
C ALA A 19 4.32 -4.60 -5.01
N TRP A 20 4.27 -4.30 -3.69
CA TRP A 20 3.47 -3.19 -3.11
C TRP A 20 2.18 -2.96 -3.88
N GLY A 21 2.25 -2.54 -5.15
CA GLY A 21 1.24 -2.79 -6.18
C GLY A 21 0.58 -4.16 -6.05
N GLY A 22 -0.70 -4.31 -6.39
CA GLY A 22 -1.43 -5.59 -6.29
C GLY A 22 -1.15 -6.47 -5.07
N LEU A 23 -0.24 -7.45 -5.21
CA LEU A 23 0.10 -8.45 -4.19
C LEU A 23 0.41 -7.85 -2.80
N GLY A 24 1.19 -6.76 -2.72
CA GLY A 24 1.56 -6.16 -1.44
C GLY A 24 0.34 -5.56 -0.71
N HIS A 25 -0.42 -4.70 -1.38
CA HIS A 25 -1.67 -4.13 -0.87
C HIS A 25 -2.69 -5.21 -0.51
N ILE A 26 -2.90 -6.19 -1.39
CA ILE A 26 -3.83 -7.31 -1.14
C ILE A 26 -3.39 -8.09 0.11
N THR A 27 -2.08 -8.36 0.27
CA THR A 27 -1.56 -9.10 1.43
C THR A 27 -1.72 -8.30 2.72
N THR A 28 -1.33 -7.02 2.74
CA THR A 28 -1.48 -6.15 3.92
C THR A 28 -2.95 -6.04 4.36
N ALA A 29 -3.87 -5.92 3.40
CA ALA A 29 -5.31 -5.92 3.68
C ALA A 29 -5.82 -7.26 4.22
N TYR A 30 -5.36 -8.41 3.69
CA TYR A 30 -5.70 -9.71 4.28
C TYR A 30 -5.14 -9.87 5.71
N ILE A 31 -3.91 -9.45 5.96
CA ILE A 31 -3.33 -9.45 7.31
C ILE A 31 -4.21 -8.60 8.23
N ALA A 32 -4.56 -7.38 7.81
CA ALA A 32 -5.42 -6.51 8.61
C ALA A 32 -6.76 -7.17 8.94
N SER A 33 -7.39 -7.86 7.97
CA SER A 33 -8.64 -8.61 8.18
C SER A 33 -8.54 -9.70 9.25
N HIS A 34 -7.35 -10.23 9.52
CA HIS A 34 -7.13 -11.23 10.58
C HIS A 34 -6.98 -10.62 11.98
N PHE A 35 -6.74 -9.31 12.08
CA PHE A 35 -6.43 -8.63 13.35
C PHE A 35 -7.48 -7.62 13.79
N VAL A 36 -8.31 -7.09 12.89
CA VAL A 36 -9.40 -6.17 13.26
C VAL A 36 -10.40 -6.85 14.19
N SER A 37 -11.03 -6.07 15.06
CA SER A 37 -12.12 -6.54 15.90
C SER A 37 -13.35 -6.97 15.07
N ASN A 38 -14.19 -7.84 15.64
CA ASN A 38 -15.45 -8.26 15.01
C ASN A 38 -16.38 -7.08 14.67
N SER A 39 -16.38 -6.01 15.49
CA SER A 39 -17.14 -4.78 15.23
C SER A 39 -16.62 -4.05 14.01
N THR A 40 -15.29 -3.97 13.85
CA THR A 40 -14.64 -3.34 12.70
C THR A 40 -14.86 -4.16 11.44
N GLU A 41 -14.72 -5.48 11.51
CA GLU A 41 -15.02 -6.37 10.38
C GLU A 41 -16.46 -6.19 9.91
N ALA A 42 -17.44 -6.26 10.83
CA ALA A 42 -18.85 -6.13 10.49
C ALA A 42 -19.17 -4.77 9.84
N TYR A 43 -18.64 -3.68 10.41
CA TYR A 43 -18.82 -2.34 9.88
C TYR A 43 -18.20 -2.19 8.49
N LEU A 44 -16.95 -2.62 8.29
CA LEU A 44 -16.27 -2.47 7.01
C LEU A 44 -16.88 -3.35 5.91
N LYS A 45 -17.35 -4.56 6.23
CA LYS A 45 -18.11 -5.40 5.28
C LYS A 45 -19.38 -4.71 4.80
N GLN A 46 -20.13 -4.11 5.72
CA GLN A 46 -21.32 -3.33 5.38
C GLN A 46 -20.97 -2.10 4.54
N LEU A 47 -19.97 -1.31 4.98
CA LEU A 47 -19.56 -0.07 4.33
C LEU A 47 -19.05 -0.31 2.89
N LEU A 48 -18.25 -1.37 2.71
CA LEU A 48 -17.67 -1.74 1.40
C LEU A 48 -18.60 -2.61 0.56
N ARG A 49 -19.81 -2.93 1.06
CA ARG A 49 -20.81 -3.79 0.41
C ARG A 49 -20.23 -5.14 -0.04
N ASN A 50 -19.34 -5.71 0.77
CA ASN A 50 -18.73 -7.02 0.52
C ASN A 50 -18.72 -7.84 1.81
N ASN A 51 -19.48 -8.93 1.85
CA ASN A 51 -19.57 -9.82 3.01
C ASN A 51 -18.55 -10.98 2.99
N GLU A 52 -17.77 -11.10 1.93
CA GLU A 52 -16.77 -12.15 1.76
C GLU A 52 -15.52 -11.92 2.64
N PRO A 53 -14.71 -12.96 2.89
CA PRO A 53 -13.48 -12.83 3.67
C PRO A 53 -12.43 -11.87 3.07
N ASP A 54 -12.55 -11.56 1.78
CA ASP A 54 -11.63 -10.70 1.02
C ASP A 54 -12.09 -9.23 0.93
N TYR A 55 -13.01 -8.80 1.79
CA TYR A 55 -13.64 -7.47 1.75
C TYR A 55 -12.68 -6.29 1.65
N MET A 56 -11.58 -6.28 2.41
CA MET A 56 -10.53 -5.26 2.27
C MET A 56 -9.56 -5.56 1.11
N ALA A 57 -9.22 -6.83 0.91
CA ALA A 57 -8.27 -7.26 -0.12
C ALA A 57 -8.75 -6.90 -1.54
N LYS A 58 -10.07 -6.98 -1.82
CA LYS A 58 -10.65 -6.59 -3.11
C LYS A 58 -10.55 -5.10 -3.42
N VAL A 59 -10.44 -4.25 -2.40
CA VAL A 59 -10.37 -2.79 -2.58
C VAL A 59 -8.97 -2.22 -2.36
N ALA A 60 -8.02 -3.06 -1.91
CA ALA A 60 -6.70 -2.63 -1.49
C ALA A 60 -5.87 -1.96 -2.61
N SER A 61 -6.10 -2.32 -3.89
CA SER A 61 -5.42 -1.71 -5.04
C SER A 61 -6.26 -0.67 -5.77
N TRP A 62 -7.45 -0.31 -5.25
CA TRP A 62 -8.36 0.62 -5.93
C TRP A 62 -7.76 2.02 -6.10
N ALA A 63 -7.03 2.54 -5.10
CA ALA A 63 -6.42 3.87 -5.16
C ALA A 63 -5.35 3.96 -6.27
N ASP A 64 -4.63 2.87 -6.50
CA ASP A 64 -3.66 2.74 -7.60
C ASP A 64 -4.33 2.81 -8.97
N SER A 65 -5.53 2.26 -9.12
CA SER A 65 -6.28 2.33 -10.38
C SER A 65 -6.86 3.73 -10.61
N ILE A 66 -7.47 4.33 -9.58
CA ILE A 66 -8.18 5.60 -9.75
C ILE A 66 -7.26 6.79 -10.00
N ARG A 67 -6.01 6.78 -9.54
CA ARG A 67 -5.04 7.86 -9.80
C ARG A 67 -4.72 8.06 -11.29
N TYR A 68 -5.04 7.08 -12.15
CA TYR A 68 -4.89 7.18 -13.61
C TYR A 68 -6.17 7.66 -14.33
N THR A 69 -7.28 7.81 -13.60
CA THR A 69 -8.53 8.33 -14.17
C THR A 69 -8.53 9.85 -14.21
N LYS A 70 -9.34 10.45 -15.09
CA LYS A 70 -9.51 11.91 -15.13
C LYS A 70 -9.97 12.49 -13.79
N TRP A 71 -10.83 11.76 -13.09
CA TRP A 71 -11.37 12.16 -11.78
C TRP A 71 -10.32 12.02 -10.67
N GLY A 72 -9.61 10.88 -10.61
CA GLY A 72 -8.69 10.57 -9.52
C GLY A 72 -7.26 11.10 -9.70
N ARG A 73 -6.89 11.70 -10.84
CA ARG A 73 -5.51 12.20 -11.08
C ARG A 73 -4.94 13.16 -10.03
N PHE A 74 -5.79 13.79 -9.22
CA PHE A 74 -5.32 14.66 -8.13
C PHE A 74 -4.75 13.86 -6.96
N THR A 75 -5.08 12.57 -6.85
CA THR A 75 -4.61 11.69 -5.77
C THR A 75 -3.23 11.11 -6.03
N SER A 76 -2.61 11.36 -7.20
CA SER A 76 -1.32 10.74 -7.54
C SER A 76 -0.23 11.03 -6.50
N ASN A 77 -0.19 12.24 -5.94
CA ASN A 77 0.79 12.60 -4.91
C ASN A 77 0.44 12.04 -3.51
N PHE A 78 -0.74 11.47 -3.32
CA PHE A 78 -1.16 10.93 -2.02
C PHE A 78 -0.55 9.57 -1.71
N HIS A 79 0.16 8.96 -2.65
CA HIS A 79 0.75 7.63 -2.49
C HIS A 79 2.15 7.67 -1.87
N PHE A 80 2.77 8.84 -1.75
CA PHE A 80 4.15 8.96 -1.31
C PHE A 80 4.41 10.28 -0.59
N ILE A 81 5.57 10.37 0.04
CA ILE A 81 6.21 11.60 0.48
C ILE A 81 7.65 11.61 -0.02
N ASP A 82 8.04 12.68 -0.72
CA ASP A 82 9.35 12.78 -1.37
C ASP A 82 10.35 13.33 -0.36
N ALA A 83 10.98 12.43 0.40
CA ALA A 83 11.97 12.82 1.41
C ALA A 83 13.21 13.43 0.74
N HIS A 84 13.45 14.73 0.96
CA HIS A 84 14.63 15.44 0.44
C HIS A 84 15.82 15.30 1.39
N ASP A 85 16.26 14.07 1.63
CA ASP A 85 17.41 13.71 2.46
C ASP A 85 18.65 13.38 1.61
N SER A 86 19.58 12.55 2.09
CA SER A 86 20.86 12.28 1.40
C SER A 86 21.36 10.86 1.69
N PRO A 87 20.71 9.82 1.14
CA PRO A 87 21.16 8.44 1.32
C PRO A 87 22.51 8.17 0.63
N PRO A 88 23.42 7.39 1.26
CA PRO A 88 23.24 6.68 2.53
C PRO A 88 23.58 7.49 3.78
N GLU A 89 24.12 8.70 3.65
CA GLU A 89 24.68 9.46 4.78
C GLU A 89 23.61 9.90 5.80
N SER A 90 22.42 10.25 5.32
CA SER A 90 21.29 10.63 6.17
C SER A 90 19.97 10.28 5.50
N CYS A 91 19.13 9.52 6.22
CA CYS A 91 17.74 9.27 5.87
C CYS A 91 16.84 9.86 6.94
N ASN A 92 15.95 10.75 6.54
CA ASN A 92 14.90 11.30 7.39
C ASN A 92 13.77 11.90 6.57
N VAL A 93 12.57 11.84 7.14
CA VAL A 93 11.40 12.56 6.61
C VAL A 93 11.11 13.78 7.48
N ASP A 94 10.99 14.94 6.86
CA ASP A 94 10.53 16.18 7.46
C ASP A 94 9.25 16.65 6.76
N PHE A 95 8.16 16.75 7.52
CA PHE A 95 6.84 16.98 6.94
C PHE A 95 6.75 18.29 6.14
N GLU A 96 7.28 19.39 6.69
CA GLU A 96 7.22 20.72 6.05
C GLU A 96 8.14 20.81 4.83
N ARG A 97 9.29 20.12 4.86
CA ARG A 97 10.24 20.05 3.74
C ARG A 97 9.72 19.16 2.60
N ASP A 98 9.09 18.04 2.92
CA ASP A 98 8.90 16.92 2.00
C ASP A 98 7.46 16.76 1.50
N CYS A 99 6.48 17.24 2.26
CA CYS A 99 5.09 17.19 1.82
C CYS A 99 4.81 18.35 0.84
N LYS A 100 4.39 18.02 -0.38
CA LYS A 100 4.04 19.03 -1.40
C LYS A 100 2.79 19.79 -0.97
N GLU A 101 2.66 21.04 -1.45
CA GLU A 101 1.42 21.84 -1.28
C GLU A 101 0.16 21.12 -1.79
N THR A 102 0.32 20.26 -2.80
CA THR A 102 -0.77 19.44 -3.35
C THR A 102 -1.14 18.24 -2.48
N GLY A 103 -0.49 18.06 -1.34
CA GLY A 103 -0.59 16.90 -0.46
C GLY A 103 0.47 15.83 -0.72
N CYS A 104 0.62 14.97 0.29
CA CYS A 104 1.43 13.75 0.34
C CYS A 104 0.68 12.66 1.11
N VAL A 105 1.24 11.45 1.19
CA VAL A 105 0.62 10.31 1.90
C VAL A 105 0.27 10.60 3.37
N ILE A 106 1.05 11.42 4.07
CA ILE A 106 0.80 11.82 5.46
C ILE A 106 -0.50 12.62 5.56
N THR A 107 -0.62 13.72 4.79
CA THR A 107 -1.84 14.54 4.76
C THR A 107 -3.05 13.75 4.24
N ALA A 108 -2.82 12.84 3.29
CA ALA A 108 -3.90 12.05 2.71
C ALA A 108 -4.45 11.04 3.72
N LEU A 109 -3.58 10.31 4.44
CA LEU A 109 -4.02 9.40 5.49
C LEU A 109 -4.80 10.13 6.58
N ALA A 110 -4.34 11.32 7.01
CA ALA A 110 -5.07 12.13 7.99
C ALA A 110 -6.45 12.58 7.47
N ASN A 111 -6.51 13.13 6.27
CA ASN A 111 -7.75 13.62 5.67
C ASN A 111 -8.78 12.50 5.44
N TYR A 112 -8.36 11.36 4.88
CA TYR A 112 -9.28 10.23 4.65
C TYR A 112 -9.60 9.46 5.94
N THR A 113 -8.77 9.55 6.97
CA THR A 113 -9.15 9.11 8.32
C THR A 113 -10.32 9.96 8.83
N GLU A 114 -10.23 11.29 8.78
CA GLU A 114 -11.32 12.16 9.24
C GLU A 114 -12.61 11.98 8.43
N GLN A 115 -12.50 11.84 7.10
CA GLN A 115 -13.68 11.52 6.27
C GLN A 115 -14.30 10.16 6.62
N SER A 116 -13.50 9.17 7.02
CA SER A 116 -14.03 7.87 7.46
C SER A 116 -14.81 7.96 8.78
N LEU A 117 -14.56 9.02 9.57
CA LEU A 117 -15.16 9.28 10.88
C LEU A 117 -16.41 10.18 10.82
N ASP A 118 -16.75 10.75 9.67
CA ASP A 118 -17.79 11.78 9.55
C ASP A 118 -19.17 11.17 9.24
N PRO A 119 -20.10 11.10 10.21
CA PRO A 119 -21.45 10.57 9.99
C PRO A 119 -22.31 11.46 9.09
N SER A 120 -21.91 12.71 8.83
CA SER A 120 -22.59 13.59 7.89
C SER A 120 -22.27 13.27 6.43
N LEU A 121 -21.25 12.42 6.17
CA LEU A 121 -20.94 11.95 4.83
C LEU A 121 -21.75 10.70 4.45
N PRO A 122 -22.27 10.63 3.20
CA PRO A 122 -22.96 9.44 2.73
C PRO A 122 -22.05 8.22 2.73
N ALA A 123 -22.64 7.02 2.83
CA ALA A 123 -21.89 5.79 3.04
C ALA A 123 -20.84 5.56 1.94
N TRP A 124 -21.14 5.89 0.68
CA TRP A 124 -20.20 5.74 -0.43
C TRP A 124 -18.96 6.64 -0.31
N ARG A 125 -19.06 7.84 0.27
CA ARG A 125 -17.91 8.72 0.53
C ARG A 125 -17.03 8.16 1.64
N ARG A 126 -17.63 7.64 2.70
CA ARG A 126 -16.91 6.95 3.78
C ARG A 126 -16.26 5.67 3.28
N ALA A 127 -16.93 4.91 2.41
CA ALA A 127 -16.36 3.73 1.77
C ALA A 127 -15.12 4.11 0.94
N GLN A 128 -15.21 5.16 0.13
CA GLN A 128 -14.08 5.69 -0.63
C GLN A 128 -12.91 6.12 0.30
N ALA A 129 -13.21 6.81 1.39
CA ALA A 129 -12.21 7.19 2.38
C ALA A 129 -11.53 5.96 3.01
N ALA A 130 -12.29 4.92 3.37
CA ALA A 130 -11.76 3.67 3.88
C ALA A 130 -10.85 2.97 2.86
N LYS A 131 -11.21 2.95 1.57
CA LYS A 131 -10.35 2.39 0.50
C LYS A 131 -9.00 3.11 0.41
N PHE A 132 -8.99 4.43 0.54
CA PHE A 132 -7.76 5.22 0.60
C PHE A 132 -6.93 4.92 1.84
N VAL A 133 -7.55 4.86 3.03
CA VAL A 133 -6.84 4.50 4.27
C VAL A 133 -6.17 3.13 4.16
N ILE A 134 -6.90 2.11 3.68
CA ILE A 134 -6.37 0.76 3.46
C ILE A 134 -5.13 0.81 2.55
N HIS A 135 -5.19 1.57 1.47
CA HIS A 135 -4.08 1.66 0.53
C HIS A 135 -2.87 2.42 1.09
N PHE A 136 -3.09 3.62 1.66
CA PHE A 136 -2.02 4.52 2.11
C PHE A 136 -1.26 4.00 3.34
N VAL A 137 -1.91 3.22 4.21
CA VAL A 137 -1.17 2.52 5.27
C VAL A 137 -0.19 1.50 4.66
N GLY A 138 -0.56 0.85 3.55
CA GLY A 138 0.37 0.05 2.77
C GLY A 138 1.53 0.89 2.23
N ASP A 139 1.24 1.91 1.45
CA ASP A 139 2.26 2.78 0.81
C ASP A 139 3.28 3.33 1.80
N LEU A 140 2.85 3.78 2.98
CA LEU A 140 3.74 4.29 4.04
C LEU A 140 4.84 3.31 4.47
N HIS A 141 4.65 2.01 4.23
CA HIS A 141 5.58 0.96 4.63
C HIS A 141 6.48 0.48 3.48
N GLN A 142 6.38 1.07 2.29
CA GLN A 142 7.31 0.90 1.17
C GLN A 142 8.45 1.94 1.28
N PRO A 143 9.72 1.55 1.47
CA PRO A 143 10.81 2.51 1.69
C PRO A 143 10.91 3.62 0.63
N LEU A 144 10.78 3.28 -0.64
CA LEU A 144 10.83 4.19 -1.79
C LEU A 144 9.54 5.01 -2.03
N HIS A 145 8.45 4.77 -1.29
CA HIS A 145 7.33 5.72 -1.20
C HIS A 145 7.61 6.85 -0.18
N ASN A 146 8.74 6.76 0.54
CA ASN A 146 9.16 7.73 1.54
C ASN A 146 10.54 8.33 1.17
N GLU A 147 10.80 8.54 -0.13
CA GLU A 147 12.12 8.90 -0.68
C GLU A 147 11.97 9.69 -2.00
N ASP A 148 12.67 10.81 -2.15
CA ASP A 148 12.64 11.62 -3.38
C ASP A 148 13.60 11.11 -4.48
N VAL A 149 14.75 10.53 -4.11
CA VAL A 149 15.85 10.19 -5.02
C VAL A 149 15.34 9.51 -6.28
N ALA A 150 15.51 10.21 -7.41
CA ALA A 150 15.07 9.76 -8.72
C ALA A 150 13.57 9.40 -8.79
N ARG A 151 12.70 10.14 -8.11
CA ARG A 151 11.26 9.90 -7.97
C ARG A 151 10.99 8.57 -7.26
N GLY A 152 11.53 8.41 -6.05
CA GLY A 152 11.46 7.16 -5.31
C GLY A 152 12.09 5.98 -6.06
N GLY A 153 13.20 6.18 -6.77
CA GLY A 153 13.89 5.13 -7.52
C GLY A 153 13.25 4.77 -8.88
N ASN A 154 12.15 5.40 -9.30
CA ASN A 154 11.56 5.18 -10.64
C ASN A 154 12.52 5.56 -11.78
N GLY A 155 13.43 6.51 -11.54
CA GLY A 155 14.46 6.93 -12.48
C GLY A 155 15.76 6.12 -12.41
N ILE A 156 15.86 5.11 -11.54
CA ILE A 156 17.05 4.26 -11.41
C ILE A 156 16.79 2.95 -12.14
N HIS A 157 17.45 2.76 -13.27
CA HIS A 157 17.38 1.54 -14.06
C HIS A 157 18.32 0.48 -13.48
N VAL A 158 17.85 -0.76 -13.36
CA VAL A 158 18.55 -1.90 -12.74
C VAL A 158 18.23 -3.17 -13.51
N LEU A 159 18.97 -4.25 -13.24
CA LEU A 159 18.70 -5.57 -13.79
C LEU A 159 18.03 -6.47 -12.74
N TRP A 160 17.06 -7.26 -13.18
CA TRP A 160 16.43 -8.33 -12.40
C TRP A 160 16.36 -9.60 -13.24
N ASN A 161 17.14 -10.61 -12.88
CA ASN A 161 17.33 -11.83 -13.65
C ASN A 161 17.71 -11.54 -15.12
N GLY A 162 18.63 -10.59 -15.33
CA GLY A 162 19.13 -10.18 -16.64
C GLY A 162 18.17 -9.32 -17.48
N ARG A 163 17.03 -8.90 -16.94
CA ARG A 163 16.08 -7.99 -17.61
C ARG A 163 16.10 -6.62 -16.96
N GLU A 164 15.91 -5.58 -17.76
CA GLU A 164 15.86 -4.20 -17.26
C GLU A 164 14.53 -3.90 -16.56
N TYR A 165 14.62 -3.31 -15.37
CA TYR A 165 13.53 -2.78 -14.57
C TYR A 165 13.94 -1.43 -13.98
N ASN A 166 13.02 -0.71 -13.34
CA ASN A 166 13.39 0.38 -12.44
C ASN A 166 13.42 -0.10 -10.97
N LEU A 167 14.19 0.57 -10.12
CA LEU A 167 14.40 0.17 -8.72
C LEU A 167 13.09 0.19 -7.92
N HIS A 168 12.23 1.18 -8.15
CA HIS A 168 10.93 1.27 -7.47
C HIS A 168 10.12 0.00 -7.72
N HIS A 169 10.00 -0.40 -8.98
CA HIS A 169 9.34 -1.65 -9.38
C HIS A 169 9.99 -2.90 -8.75
N VAL A 170 11.29 -2.90 -8.47
CA VAL A 170 11.92 -4.05 -7.80
C VAL A 170 11.45 -4.17 -6.34
N TRP A 171 11.35 -3.04 -5.63
CA TRP A 171 10.87 -2.98 -4.25
C TRP A 171 9.38 -3.15 -4.10
N ASP A 172 8.64 -2.55 -5.02
CA ASP A 172 7.26 -2.86 -5.30
C ASP A 172 7.20 -4.35 -5.57
N SER A 173 7.48 -4.80 -6.78
CA SER A 173 7.02 -6.08 -7.28
C SER A 173 7.99 -7.24 -7.11
N SER A 174 9.18 -7.05 -7.65
CA SER A 174 10.03 -8.19 -8.01
C SER A 174 10.57 -8.96 -6.80
N ILE A 175 10.88 -8.28 -5.71
CA ILE A 175 11.38 -8.93 -4.48
C ILE A 175 10.33 -9.86 -3.89
N ALA A 176 9.08 -9.39 -3.69
CA ALA A 176 8.03 -10.22 -3.10
C ALA A 176 7.64 -11.39 -4.01
N GLU A 177 7.53 -11.15 -5.31
CA GLU A 177 7.23 -12.20 -6.29
C GLU A 177 8.29 -13.31 -6.26
N LYS A 178 9.58 -12.95 -6.19
CA LYS A 178 10.66 -13.93 -6.06
C LYS A 178 10.65 -14.61 -4.69
N TRP A 179 10.45 -13.88 -3.60
CA TRP A 179 10.41 -14.38 -2.23
C TRP A 179 9.37 -15.50 -2.06
N LEU A 180 8.21 -15.32 -2.68
CA LEU A 180 7.10 -16.27 -2.60
C LEU A 180 7.11 -17.35 -3.69
N GLY A 181 8.08 -17.29 -4.61
CA GLY A 181 8.10 -18.15 -5.79
C GLY A 181 6.84 -18.01 -6.64
N ALA A 182 6.35 -16.76 -6.79
CA ALA A 182 5.06 -16.43 -7.36
C ALA A 182 4.87 -17.07 -8.74
N ARG A 183 3.80 -17.86 -8.86
CA ARG A 183 3.28 -18.44 -10.11
C ARG A 183 1.76 -18.40 -10.03
N GLY A 184 1.11 -17.45 -10.72
CA GLY A 184 -0.34 -17.37 -10.80
C GLY A 184 -0.92 -16.02 -10.36
N LYS A 185 -2.23 -16.01 -10.05
CA LYS A 185 -2.99 -14.80 -9.73
C LYS A 185 -2.61 -14.24 -8.34
N PRO A 186 -2.63 -12.91 -8.13
CA PRO A 186 -2.14 -12.29 -6.89
C PRO A 186 -2.99 -12.64 -5.66
N TYR A 187 -4.31 -12.81 -5.80
CA TYR A 187 -5.21 -13.04 -4.66
C TYR A 187 -4.92 -14.33 -3.86
N PRO A 188 -4.89 -15.54 -4.48
CA PRO A 188 -4.56 -16.76 -3.73
C PRO A 188 -3.16 -16.74 -3.10
N LEU A 189 -2.21 -16.06 -3.76
CA LEU A 189 -0.85 -15.93 -3.24
C LEU A 189 -0.81 -15.01 -2.01
N ALA A 190 -1.47 -13.85 -2.10
CA ALA A 190 -1.60 -12.89 -1.01
C ALA A 190 -2.31 -13.49 0.20
N GLU A 191 -3.41 -14.21 -0.01
CA GLU A 191 -4.17 -14.87 1.05
C GLU A 191 -3.35 -15.98 1.75
N LYS A 192 -2.53 -16.71 0.99
CA LYS A 192 -1.61 -17.69 1.58
C LYS A 192 -0.54 -16.98 2.41
N TRP A 193 0.10 -15.96 1.84
CA TRP A 193 1.18 -15.23 2.51
C TRP A 193 0.69 -14.49 3.76
N SER A 194 -0.53 -13.95 3.73
CA SER A 194 -1.13 -13.28 4.88
C SER A 194 -1.33 -14.22 6.06
N ARG A 195 -1.74 -15.47 5.82
CA ARG A 195 -1.85 -16.49 6.87
C ARG A 195 -0.49 -16.81 7.48
N ASP A 196 0.53 -17.00 6.65
CA ASP A 196 1.90 -17.27 7.10
C ASP A 196 2.44 -16.09 7.93
N LEU A 197 2.20 -14.85 7.49
CA LEU A 197 2.61 -13.65 8.22
C LEU A 197 1.80 -13.43 9.50
N THR A 198 0.51 -13.73 9.50
CA THR A 198 -0.34 -13.68 10.70
C THR A 198 0.15 -14.65 11.76
N GLU A 199 0.59 -15.86 11.37
CA GLU A 199 1.22 -16.80 12.31
C GLU A 199 2.57 -16.29 12.82
N LYS A 200 3.40 -15.69 11.94
CA LYS A 200 4.66 -15.06 12.35
C LYS A 200 4.45 -13.90 13.33
N ILE A 201 3.39 -13.12 13.17
CA ILE A 201 2.99 -12.04 14.08
C ILE A 201 2.47 -12.62 15.39
N ASN A 202 1.61 -13.63 15.38
CA ASN A 202 1.01 -14.13 16.61
C ASN A 202 1.98 -14.95 17.47
N ASN A 203 2.68 -15.90 16.86
CA ASN A 203 3.43 -16.93 17.56
C ASN A 203 4.87 -17.13 17.04
N GLY A 204 5.26 -16.43 15.98
CA GLY A 204 6.56 -16.61 15.34
C GLY A 204 7.55 -15.49 15.60
N ILE A 205 8.37 -15.21 14.59
CA ILE A 205 9.52 -14.30 14.69
C ILE A 205 9.15 -12.85 15.00
N TYR A 206 7.89 -12.43 14.76
CA TYR A 206 7.43 -11.07 15.03
C TYR A 206 6.62 -10.95 16.32
N ALA A 207 6.35 -12.06 17.03
CA ALA A 207 5.52 -12.06 18.23
C ALA A 207 6.08 -11.17 19.35
N GLY A 208 7.41 -11.09 19.48
CA GLY A 208 8.08 -10.22 20.45
C GLY A 208 8.18 -8.75 20.02
N GLU A 209 7.81 -8.40 18.79
CA GLU A 209 7.95 -7.04 18.26
C GLU A 209 6.61 -6.35 17.98
N LYS A 210 5.52 -7.11 17.81
CA LYS A 210 4.25 -6.57 17.28
C LYS A 210 3.67 -5.44 18.13
N ASP A 211 3.80 -5.52 19.46
CA ASP A 211 3.28 -4.49 20.37
C ASP A 211 4.08 -3.19 20.21
N ASP A 212 5.41 -3.29 20.04
CA ASP A 212 6.29 -2.14 19.80
C ASP A 212 6.00 -1.47 18.45
N TRP A 213 5.50 -2.21 17.45
CA TRP A 213 5.10 -1.62 16.17
C TRP A 213 3.97 -0.58 16.31
N LEU A 214 3.19 -0.63 17.41
CA LEU A 214 2.11 0.31 17.68
C LEU A 214 2.51 1.43 18.65
N SER A 215 3.78 1.51 19.08
CA SER A 215 4.25 2.48 20.08
C SER A 215 4.04 3.94 19.67
N ASP A 216 4.19 4.24 18.38
CA ASP A 216 3.99 5.58 17.81
C ASP A 216 2.52 5.87 17.38
N LEU A 217 1.60 4.93 17.60
CA LEU A 217 0.20 5.12 17.21
C LEU A 217 -0.50 6.08 18.19
N ASP A 218 -0.72 7.31 17.73
CA ASP A 218 -1.58 8.30 18.38
C ASP A 218 -2.76 8.65 17.45
N PHE A 219 -3.92 8.05 17.73
CA PHE A 219 -5.13 8.28 16.95
C PHE A 219 -5.63 9.73 17.01
N LYS A 220 -5.23 10.51 18.02
CA LYS A 220 -5.59 11.94 18.10
C LYS A 220 -4.75 12.79 17.14
N SER A 221 -3.64 12.26 16.66
CA SER A 221 -2.69 12.95 15.80
C SER A 221 -2.35 12.08 14.57
N PRO A 222 -3.29 11.89 13.61
CA PRO A 222 -3.07 11.07 12.43
C PRO A 222 -1.81 11.42 11.63
N GLU A 223 -1.52 12.71 11.47
CA GLU A 223 -0.31 13.18 10.76
C GLU A 223 0.97 12.80 11.50
N ALA A 224 0.98 12.91 12.83
CA ALA A 224 2.14 12.52 13.64
C ALA A 224 2.39 11.01 13.58
N THR A 225 1.32 10.21 13.66
CA THR A 225 1.39 8.75 13.51
C THR A 225 1.94 8.37 12.13
N ALA A 226 1.38 8.95 11.06
CA ALA A 226 1.80 8.70 9.69
C ALA A 226 3.27 9.12 9.44
N LEU A 227 3.68 10.27 9.99
CA LEU A 227 5.06 10.75 9.91
C LEU A 227 6.02 9.83 10.66
N ALA A 228 5.64 9.29 11.82
CA ALA A 228 6.47 8.33 12.55
C ALA A 228 6.68 7.04 11.74
N TRP A 229 5.61 6.49 11.16
CA TRP A 229 5.71 5.31 10.28
C TRP A 229 6.54 5.59 9.04
N SER A 230 6.37 6.77 8.43
CA SER A 230 7.13 7.22 7.27
C SER A 230 8.63 7.31 7.58
N ARG A 231 9.00 7.94 8.71
CA ARG A 231 10.40 8.02 9.18
C ARG A 231 11.01 6.66 9.46
N GLU A 232 10.26 5.77 10.12
CA GLU A 232 10.73 4.41 10.37
C GLU A 232 10.99 3.65 9.06
N CYS A 233 10.12 3.83 8.07
CA CYS A 233 10.27 3.18 6.77
C CYS A 233 11.40 3.79 5.92
N ASN A 234 11.50 5.12 5.86
CA ASN A 234 12.58 5.83 5.18
C ASN A 234 13.97 5.48 5.75
N ALA A 235 14.10 5.20 7.05
CA ALA A 235 15.37 4.74 7.61
C ALA A 235 15.91 3.46 6.95
N LEU A 236 15.02 2.62 6.39
CA LEU A 236 15.40 1.43 5.62
C LEU A 236 16.03 1.76 4.27
N VAL A 237 15.82 2.97 3.75
CA VAL A 237 16.41 3.43 2.49
C VAL A 237 17.93 3.44 2.60
N CYS A 238 18.48 4.09 3.61
CA CYS A 238 19.93 4.13 3.83
C CYS A 238 20.51 2.75 4.14
N GLN A 239 19.77 1.90 4.86
CA GLN A 239 20.28 0.61 5.34
C GLN A 239 20.22 -0.49 4.27
N TYR A 240 19.18 -0.50 3.45
CA TYR A 240 18.85 -1.64 2.58
C TYR A 240 18.59 -1.25 1.12
N VAL A 241 18.07 -0.06 0.85
CA VAL A 241 17.82 0.37 -0.54
C VAL A 241 19.10 0.88 -1.19
N PHE A 242 19.81 1.78 -0.51
CA PHE A 242 21.00 2.47 -0.98
C PHE A 242 22.20 2.36 -0.01
N PRO A 243 22.60 1.17 0.47
CA PRO A 243 23.72 1.05 1.43
C PRO A 243 25.05 1.62 0.92
N GLU A 244 25.28 1.58 -0.39
CA GLU A 244 26.45 2.18 -1.06
C GLU A 244 26.09 3.46 -1.85
N GLY A 245 24.87 3.96 -1.67
CA GLY A 245 24.32 5.14 -2.28
C GLY A 245 23.62 4.95 -3.64
N PRO A 246 22.76 5.91 -4.04
CA PRO A 246 21.92 5.78 -5.23
C PRO A 246 22.66 5.62 -6.55
N LYS A 247 23.87 6.19 -6.66
CA LYS A 247 24.69 6.06 -7.87
C LYS A 247 25.29 4.67 -8.01
N ALA A 248 25.57 3.99 -6.90
CA ALA A 248 26.20 2.68 -6.91
C ALA A 248 25.25 1.62 -7.49
N ILE A 249 23.95 1.71 -7.17
CA ILE A 249 22.96 0.69 -7.54
C ILE A 249 22.54 0.73 -9.02
N ALA A 250 22.73 1.85 -9.72
CA ALA A 250 22.30 1.99 -11.11
C ALA A 250 22.97 0.96 -12.03
N GLY A 251 22.17 0.22 -12.80
CA GLY A 251 22.62 -0.81 -13.74
C GLY A 251 23.03 -2.14 -13.09
N GLN A 252 22.97 -2.27 -11.77
CA GLN A 252 23.33 -3.52 -11.08
C GLN A 252 22.25 -4.60 -11.23
N GLU A 253 22.68 -5.87 -11.13
CA GLU A 253 21.79 -7.02 -11.00
C GLU A 253 21.35 -7.21 -9.54
N LEU A 254 20.05 -7.02 -9.28
CA LEU A 254 19.51 -7.00 -7.92
C LEU A 254 18.88 -8.31 -7.49
N SER A 255 18.72 -9.29 -8.38
CA SER A 255 18.14 -10.57 -8.01
C SER A 255 19.09 -11.49 -7.23
N GLY A 256 20.36 -11.11 -7.03
CA GLY A 256 21.34 -11.85 -6.23
C GLY A 256 21.39 -11.41 -4.77
N GLU A 257 22.59 -11.01 -4.31
CA GLU A 257 22.86 -10.63 -2.91
C GLU A 257 21.96 -9.48 -2.41
N TYR A 258 21.61 -8.54 -3.28
CA TYR A 258 20.69 -7.45 -2.93
C TYR A 258 19.32 -7.99 -2.48
N TYR A 259 18.72 -8.87 -3.28
CA TYR A 259 17.46 -9.53 -2.96
C TYR A 259 17.53 -10.32 -1.63
N GLU A 260 18.62 -11.02 -1.37
CA GLU A 260 18.79 -11.81 -0.14
C GLU A 260 18.75 -10.94 1.13
N LYS A 261 19.25 -9.71 1.03
CA LYS A 261 19.19 -8.71 2.12
C LYS A 261 17.84 -8.00 2.18
N ALA A 262 17.25 -7.67 1.03
CA ALA A 262 16.03 -6.86 0.97
C ALA A 262 14.75 -7.66 1.25
N ALA A 263 14.68 -8.94 0.88
CA ALA A 263 13.45 -9.72 1.00
C ALA A 263 12.93 -9.90 2.45
N PRO A 264 13.78 -10.19 3.46
CA PRO A 264 13.34 -10.24 4.86
C PRO A 264 12.84 -8.89 5.38
N VAL A 265 13.43 -7.79 4.90
CA VAL A 265 13.02 -6.42 5.27
C VAL A 265 11.64 -6.11 4.68
N LEU A 266 11.44 -6.43 3.39
CA LEU A 266 10.14 -6.28 2.73
C LEU A 266 9.07 -7.10 3.44
N GLU A 267 9.34 -8.37 3.75
CA GLU A 267 8.37 -9.23 4.45
C GLU A 267 7.96 -8.64 5.81
N LYS A 268 8.93 -8.14 6.60
CA LYS A 268 8.65 -7.49 7.87
C LYS A 268 7.80 -6.24 7.69
N GLN A 269 8.06 -5.43 6.67
CA GLN A 269 7.26 -4.24 6.38
C GLN A 269 5.83 -4.58 5.96
N VAL A 270 5.60 -5.64 5.18
CA VAL A 270 4.25 -6.12 4.84
C VAL A 270 3.50 -6.60 6.09
N ALA A 271 4.17 -7.37 6.97
CA ALA A 271 3.59 -7.81 8.24
C ALA A 271 3.20 -6.62 9.14
N ARG A 272 4.13 -5.67 9.28
CA ARG A 272 3.96 -4.46 10.08
C ARG A 272 2.85 -3.55 9.55
N ALA A 273 2.79 -3.34 8.23
CA ALA A 273 1.75 -2.56 7.58
C ALA A 273 0.35 -3.14 7.85
N GLY A 274 0.19 -4.46 7.66
CA GLY A 274 -1.09 -5.12 7.94
C GLY A 274 -1.51 -5.04 9.41
N TYR A 275 -0.57 -5.21 10.33
CA TYR A 275 -0.85 -5.12 11.77
C TYR A 275 -1.22 -3.69 12.22
N ARG A 276 -0.48 -2.68 11.73
CA ARG A 276 -0.80 -1.26 11.97
C ARG A 276 -2.12 -0.86 11.33
N MET A 277 -2.41 -1.36 10.12
CA MET A 277 -3.67 -1.11 9.42
C MET A 277 -4.86 -1.61 10.25
N ALA A 278 -4.79 -2.83 10.79
CA ALA A 278 -5.84 -3.34 11.66
C ALA A 278 -6.07 -2.44 12.88
N ALA A 279 -4.99 -2.10 13.61
CA ALA A 279 -5.06 -1.24 14.78
C ALA A 279 -5.64 0.15 14.45
N TRP A 280 -5.25 0.73 13.30
CA TRP A 280 -5.75 2.03 12.85
C TRP A 280 -7.25 1.97 12.49
N LEU A 281 -7.67 0.94 11.74
CA LEU A 281 -9.06 0.73 11.36
C LEU A 281 -9.95 0.46 12.57
N ASP A 282 -9.47 -0.28 13.57
CA ASP A 282 -10.21 -0.46 14.83
C ASP A 282 -10.48 0.89 15.52
N ARG A 283 -9.47 1.78 15.60
CA ARG A 283 -9.68 3.12 16.14
C ARG A 283 -10.65 3.95 15.32
N ILE A 284 -10.58 3.86 13.99
CA ILE A 284 -11.52 4.53 13.09
C ILE A 284 -12.95 4.09 13.38
N VAL A 285 -13.21 2.79 13.41
CA VAL A 285 -14.58 2.29 13.61
C VAL A 285 -15.08 2.57 15.02
N GLU A 286 -14.24 2.39 16.05
CA GLU A 286 -14.59 2.73 17.44
C GLU A 286 -15.02 4.19 17.58
N GLU A 287 -14.31 5.11 16.92
CA GLU A 287 -14.61 6.54 16.98
C GLU A 287 -15.80 6.92 16.09
N TYR A 288 -15.91 6.37 14.88
CA TYR A 288 -17.06 6.57 14.01
C TYR A 288 -18.36 6.19 14.72
N GLN A 289 -18.40 5.01 15.35
CA GLN A 289 -19.61 4.53 16.06
C GLN A 289 -20.01 5.46 17.21
N LYS A 290 -19.04 6.05 17.91
CA LYS A 290 -19.32 7.07 18.95
C LYS A 290 -19.87 8.36 18.34
N ARG A 291 -19.30 8.82 17.22
CA ARG A 291 -19.75 10.03 16.52
C ARG A 291 -21.15 9.84 15.94
N GLU A 292 -21.39 8.71 15.29
CA GLU A 292 -22.69 8.31 14.73
C GLU A 292 -23.77 8.23 15.82
N ALA A 293 -23.50 7.58 16.95
CA ALA A 293 -24.45 7.48 18.06
C ALA A 293 -24.84 8.85 18.67
N ASN A 294 -23.97 9.85 18.55
CA ASN A 294 -24.20 11.21 19.05
C ASN A 294 -24.57 12.20 17.93
N TYR A 295 -24.72 11.74 16.69
CA TYR A 295 -25.01 12.61 15.55
C TYR A 295 -26.45 13.12 15.63
N THR A 296 -26.60 14.45 15.61
CA THR A 296 -27.90 15.13 15.69
C THR A 296 -28.20 15.96 14.44
N GLY A 297 -27.32 15.91 13.43
CA GLY A 297 -27.50 16.59 12.16
C GLY A 297 -28.44 15.83 11.23
N GLU A 298 -28.65 16.38 10.03
CA GLU A 298 -29.40 15.69 8.99
C GLU A 298 -28.59 14.52 8.44
N TRP A 299 -29.22 13.35 8.30
CA TRP A 299 -28.57 12.19 7.70
C TRP A 299 -28.37 12.43 6.20
N PRO A 300 -27.17 12.12 5.67
CA PRO A 300 -26.89 12.30 4.27
C PRO A 300 -27.78 11.40 3.41
N THR A 301 -28.22 11.94 2.27
CA THR A 301 -28.82 11.14 1.21
C THR A 301 -27.74 10.46 0.39
N GLU A 302 -28.03 9.29 -0.18
CA GLU A 302 -27.12 8.61 -1.14
C GLU A 302 -27.08 9.28 -2.53
N GLU A 303 -27.52 10.54 -2.64
CA GLU A 303 -27.43 11.31 -3.88
C GLU A 303 -25.97 11.54 -4.29
N GLY A 304 -25.72 11.43 -5.60
CA GLY A 304 -24.38 11.60 -6.16
C GLY A 304 -23.45 10.40 -5.98
N GLU A 305 -23.94 9.25 -5.48
CA GLU A 305 -23.20 7.99 -5.58
C GLU A 305 -22.81 7.76 -7.05
N PRO A 306 -21.51 7.66 -7.39
CA PRO A 306 -21.09 7.38 -8.75
C PRO A 306 -21.70 6.06 -9.20
N VAL A 307 -22.32 6.03 -10.39
CA VAL A 307 -22.67 4.74 -11.03
C VAL A 307 -21.35 4.04 -11.29
N ASP A 308 -21.14 2.93 -10.60
CA ASP A 308 -19.82 2.34 -10.43
C ASP A 308 -19.40 1.55 -11.68
N GLU A 309 -19.14 2.26 -12.79
CA GLU A 309 -18.56 1.67 -14.01
C GLU A 309 -17.19 0.99 -13.73
N LEU A 310 -16.57 1.28 -12.58
CA LEU A 310 -15.29 0.69 -12.13
C LEU A 310 -15.43 -0.37 -11.04
N MET A 311 -16.63 -0.66 -10.52
CA MET A 311 -16.86 -1.82 -9.64
C MET A 311 -17.63 -2.97 -10.30
N GLU A 312 -18.25 -2.76 -11.46
CA GLU A 312 -18.97 -3.82 -12.20
C GLU A 312 -18.13 -4.54 -13.26
N GLU A 313 -16.98 -4.01 -13.70
CA GLU A 313 -16.07 -4.85 -14.46
C GLU A 313 -15.41 -5.84 -13.48
N PRO A 314 -15.55 -7.17 -13.68
CA PRO A 314 -14.65 -8.08 -13.00
C PRO A 314 -13.25 -7.58 -13.30
N MET A 315 -12.36 -7.51 -12.30
CA MET A 315 -10.94 -7.22 -12.51
C MET A 315 -10.32 -8.31 -13.39
N GLY A 316 -10.67 -8.25 -14.67
CA GLY A 316 -10.39 -9.21 -15.70
C GLY A 316 -9.01 -8.89 -16.21
N GLU A 317 -8.10 -9.82 -15.93
CA GLU A 317 -7.05 -10.26 -16.84
C GLU A 317 -6.53 -9.18 -17.80
N LEU A 318 -5.75 -8.24 -17.26
CA LEU A 318 -4.74 -7.51 -17.99
C LEU A 318 -3.39 -7.69 -17.28
#